data_AF-A0A2E0U020-F1
#
_entry.id   AF-A0A2E0U020-F1
#
_cell.length_a   1.000
_cell.length_b   1.000
_cell.length_c   1.000
_cell.angle_alpha   90.00
_cell.angle_beta   90.00
_cell.angle_gamma   90.00
#
_symmetry.space_group_name_H-M   'P 1'
#
loop_
_entity.id
_entity.type
_entity.pdbx_description
1 polymer ?
#
loop_
_entity_poly.entity_id
_entity_poly.type
_entity_poly.pdbx_seq_one_letter_code
_entity_poly.pdbx_strand_id
1 'polypeptide(L)'
;MKKFLSSLVMTILLSSCAVDKKKLTENVGKYDPPNIDDTSFKNSVITSKNFDETWTSVVDFVNDSFFKIEKLDKDSGLLTLSFSSKEAEKFIDCGDFEYTLFFTGEEFKGSYIDYAKSGLLAVLEAKMNI
;
A
#
# COMPACT_ATOMS: atom_id res chain seq x y z
N MET A 1 4.78 54.22 41.97
CA MET A 1 5.52 53.02 41.52
C MET A 1 4.62 51.80 41.19
N LYS A 2 3.28 51.89 41.16
CA LYS A 2 2.41 50.75 40.78
C LYS A 2 1.98 50.74 39.30
N LYS A 3 2.06 51.88 38.59
CA LYS A 3 1.65 51.99 37.18
C LYS A 3 2.72 51.50 36.19
N PHE A 4 3.99 51.44 36.61
CA PHE A 4 5.08 50.95 35.75
C PHE A 4 5.20 49.42 35.73
N LEU A 5 4.78 48.71 36.80
CA LEU A 5 4.77 47.24 36.78
C LEU A 5 3.69 46.65 35.86
N SER A 6 2.57 47.36 35.67
CA SER A 6 1.47 46.88 34.82
C SER A 6 1.83 46.87 33.33
N SER A 7 2.77 47.72 32.90
CA SER A 7 3.17 47.81 31.50
C SER A 7 4.18 46.75 31.09
N LEU A 8 4.91 46.15 32.04
CA LEU A 8 5.93 45.13 31.77
C LEU A 8 5.32 43.73 31.62
N VAL A 9 4.17 43.48 32.26
CA VAL A 9 3.46 42.18 32.18
C VAL A 9 2.73 42.02 30.84
N MET A 10 2.30 43.13 30.22
CA MET A 10 1.58 43.10 28.93
C MET A 10 2.51 42.76 27.75
N THR A 11 3.80 43.09 27.85
CA THR A 11 4.79 42.82 26.79
C THR A 11 5.27 41.37 26.76
N ILE A 12 5.21 40.65 27.88
CA ILE A 12 5.63 39.24 27.98
C ILE A 12 4.59 38.30 27.35
N LEU A 13 3.32 38.72 27.28
CA LEU A 13 2.24 37.91 26.70
C LEU A 13 2.13 38.01 25.17
N LEU A 14 2.79 38.97 24.54
CA LEU A 14 2.73 39.17 23.08
C LEU A 14 3.85 38.46 22.30
N SER A 15 4.85 37.87 22.97
CA SER A 15 5.96 37.18 22.30
C SER A 15 5.69 35.68 22.01
N SER A 16 4.51 35.14 22.32
CA SER A 16 4.22 33.71 22.18
C SER A 16 3.88 33.23 20.75
N CYS A 17 3.91 34.10 19.73
CA CYS A 17 3.56 33.70 18.35
C CYS A 17 4.61 34.06 17.29
N ALA A 18 5.85 34.36 17.70
CA ALA A 18 6.98 34.39 16.78
C ALA A 18 7.74 33.05 16.86
N VAL A 19 7.02 31.94 16.66
CA VAL A 19 7.68 30.67 16.33
C VAL A 19 8.05 30.81 14.86
N ASP A 20 9.35 30.89 14.56
CA ASP A 20 9.83 30.74 13.20
C ASP A 20 9.15 29.50 12.62
N LYS A 21 8.34 29.70 11.57
CA LYS A 21 7.88 28.60 10.71
C LYS A 21 9.11 28.09 9.97
N LYS A 22 10.05 27.48 10.71
CA LYS A 22 11.00 26.55 10.13
C LYS A 22 10.08 25.51 9.54
N LYS A 23 9.92 25.58 8.21
CA LYS A 23 9.20 24.59 7.44
C LYS A 23 9.86 23.29 7.85
N LEU A 24 9.21 22.56 8.76
CA LEU A 24 9.54 21.18 9.03
C LEU A 24 9.24 20.52 7.69
N THR A 25 10.24 20.50 6.83
CA THR A 25 10.49 19.34 6.00
C THR A 25 10.81 18.23 6.99
N GLU A 26 9.79 17.81 7.76
CA GLU A 26 9.78 16.50 8.37
C GLU A 26 10.13 15.57 7.21
N ASN A 27 11.20 14.81 7.37
CA ASN A 27 11.49 13.73 6.45
C ASN A 27 10.27 12.81 6.52
N VAL A 28 9.29 13.01 5.63
CA VAL A 28 8.06 12.21 5.54
C VAL A 28 8.38 10.80 5.02
N GLY A 29 9.64 10.39 5.10
CA GLY A 29 10.26 9.29 4.38
C GLY A 29 10.35 9.52 2.87
N LYS A 30 11.09 8.64 2.22
CA LYS A 30 11.23 8.54 0.78
C LYS A 30 10.64 7.20 0.36
N TYR A 31 9.69 7.27 -0.57
CA TYR A 31 9.05 6.11 -1.18
C TYR A 31 9.74 5.77 -2.50
N ASP A 32 9.98 4.49 -2.74
CA ASP A 32 10.50 3.95 -3.98
C ASP A 32 9.48 2.96 -4.56
N PRO A 33 8.80 3.27 -5.69
CA PRO A 33 7.79 2.39 -6.23
C PRO A 33 8.37 1.05 -6.71
N PRO A 34 7.53 -0.02 -6.78
CA PRO A 34 7.97 -1.31 -7.28
C PRO A 34 8.47 -1.21 -8.72
N ASN A 35 9.45 -2.04 -9.08
CA ASN A 35 10.03 -2.04 -10.42
C ASN A 35 9.06 -2.67 -11.43
N ILE A 36 8.40 -1.82 -12.21
CA ILE A 36 7.46 -2.25 -13.26
C ILE A 36 8.14 -2.67 -14.57
N ASP A 37 9.45 -2.49 -14.71
CA ASP A 37 10.19 -2.90 -15.91
C ASP A 37 10.65 -4.36 -15.83
N ASP A 38 10.56 -4.99 -14.66
CA ASP A 38 10.81 -6.43 -14.44
C ASP A 38 9.56 -7.30 -14.70
N THR A 39 8.65 -6.84 -15.56
CA THR A 39 7.39 -7.53 -15.84
C THR A 39 7.55 -8.52 -16.99
N SER A 40 8.45 -9.49 -16.85
CA SER A 40 8.56 -10.63 -17.78
C SER A 40 7.38 -11.63 -17.68
N PHE A 41 6.27 -11.23 -17.05
CA PHE A 41 5.12 -12.10 -16.88
C PHE A 41 4.32 -12.21 -18.18
N LYS A 42 4.03 -13.44 -18.58
CA LYS A 42 3.11 -13.74 -19.69
C LYS A 42 1.70 -13.84 -19.13
N ASN A 43 0.84 -12.88 -19.47
CA ASN A 43 -0.57 -12.86 -19.08
C ASN A 43 -1.50 -13.62 -20.05
N SER A 44 -0.93 -14.26 -21.07
CA SER A 44 -1.68 -15.03 -22.07
C SER A 44 -0.98 -16.35 -22.37
N VAL A 45 -1.77 -17.40 -22.55
CA VAL A 45 -1.32 -18.72 -23.02
C VAL A 45 -2.17 -19.11 -24.21
N ILE A 46 -1.54 -19.54 -25.30
CA ILE A 46 -2.21 -20.08 -26.49
C ILE A 46 -2.09 -21.59 -26.45
N THR A 47 -3.21 -22.28 -26.62
CA THR A 47 -3.30 -23.74 -26.69
C THR A 47 -3.84 -24.16 -28.06
N SER A 48 -3.38 -25.29 -28.57
CA SER A 48 -3.84 -25.89 -29.83
C SER A 48 -5.02 -26.87 -29.65
N LYS A 49 -5.60 -26.93 -28.45
CA LYS A 49 -6.77 -27.76 -28.13
C LYS A 49 -8.06 -27.11 -28.62
N ASN A 50 -9.11 -27.93 -28.77
CA ASN A 50 -10.44 -27.41 -29.06
C ASN A 50 -11.02 -26.66 -27.84
N PHE A 51 -12.11 -25.93 -28.09
CA PHE A 51 -12.76 -25.11 -27.06
C PHE A 51 -13.21 -25.93 -25.84
N ASP A 52 -13.88 -27.07 -26.05
CA ASP A 52 -14.43 -27.88 -24.96
C ASP A 52 -13.35 -28.42 -24.01
N GLU A 53 -12.26 -28.90 -24.60
CA GLU A 53 -11.13 -29.45 -23.85
C GLU A 53 -10.37 -28.35 -23.10
N THR A 54 -10.21 -27.18 -23.74
CA THR A 54 -9.58 -26.01 -23.13
C THR A 54 -10.42 -25.49 -21.97
N TRP A 55 -11.73 -25.35 -22.16
CA TRP A 55 -12.65 -24.88 -21.15
C TRP A 55 -12.65 -25.77 -19.92
N THR A 56 -12.76 -27.09 -20.13
CA THR A 56 -12.69 -28.07 -19.04
C THR A 56 -11.39 -27.94 -18.27
N SER A 57 -10.25 -27.86 -18.97
CA SER A 57 -8.93 -27.70 -18.33
C SER A 57 -8.81 -26.40 -17.52
N VAL A 58 -9.37 -25.28 -18.01
CA VAL A 58 -9.37 -23.99 -17.30
C VAL A 58 -10.22 -24.08 -16.04
N VAL A 59 -11.41 -24.66 -16.12
CA VAL A 59 -12.32 -24.80 -14.97
C VAL A 59 -11.71 -25.71 -13.91
N ASP A 60 -11.10 -26.83 -14.31
CA ASP A 60 -10.41 -27.74 -13.39
C ASP A 60 -9.25 -27.04 -12.68
N PHE A 61 -8.41 -26.31 -13.44
CA PHE A 61 -7.32 -25.53 -12.86
C PHE A 61 -7.81 -24.48 -11.85
N VAL A 62 -8.89 -23.77 -12.17
CA VAL A 62 -9.45 -22.75 -11.28
C VAL A 62 -10.01 -23.39 -10.00
N ASN A 63 -10.68 -24.53 -10.10
CA ASN A 63 -11.20 -25.25 -8.93
C ASN A 63 -10.09 -25.71 -7.97
N ASP A 64 -8.90 -26.02 -8.50
CA ASP A 64 -7.72 -26.41 -7.72
C ASP A 64 -6.89 -25.19 -7.23
N SER A 65 -7.31 -23.97 -7.60
CA SER A 65 -6.62 -22.73 -7.26
C SER A 65 -7.22 -22.03 -6.02
N PHE A 66 -6.66 -20.88 -5.68
CA PHE A 66 -7.18 -20.01 -4.62
C PHE A 66 -8.36 -19.11 -5.07
N PHE A 67 -8.76 -19.20 -6.34
CA PHE A 67 -9.90 -18.45 -6.88
C PHE A 67 -11.23 -19.16 -6.59
N LYS A 68 -12.27 -18.38 -6.34
CA LYS A 68 -13.65 -18.85 -6.26
C LYS A 68 -14.38 -18.50 -7.54
N ILE A 69 -15.03 -19.47 -8.17
CA ILE A 69 -15.89 -19.23 -9.34
C ILE A 69 -17.19 -18.56 -8.88
N GLU A 70 -17.49 -17.38 -9.41
CA GLU A 70 -18.74 -16.65 -9.15
C GLU A 70 -19.77 -16.90 -10.25
N LYS A 71 -19.32 -16.93 -11.51
CA LYS A 71 -20.18 -17.20 -12.66
C LYS A 71 -19.42 -17.99 -13.71
N LEU A 72 -20.10 -18.96 -14.29
CA LEU A 72 -19.59 -19.81 -15.34
C LEU A 72 -20.64 -19.90 -16.46
N ASP A 73 -20.29 -19.41 -17.65
CA ASP A 73 -21.11 -19.47 -18.84
C ASP A 73 -20.25 -19.92 -20.04
N LYS A 74 -20.33 -21.21 -20.32
CA LYS A 74 -19.50 -21.88 -21.32
C LYS A 74 -19.81 -21.41 -22.73
N ASP A 75 -21.06 -21.13 -23.05
CA ASP A 75 -21.47 -20.80 -24.42
C ASP A 75 -20.93 -19.42 -24.84
N SER A 76 -20.81 -18.49 -23.90
CA SER A 76 -20.17 -17.18 -24.12
C SER A 76 -18.66 -17.17 -23.84
N GLY A 77 -18.12 -18.25 -23.25
CA GLY A 77 -16.75 -18.30 -22.74
C GLY A 77 -16.50 -17.38 -21.55
N LEU A 78 -17.55 -16.95 -20.84
CA LEU A 78 -17.46 -16.05 -19.69
C LEU A 78 -17.21 -16.84 -18.40
N LEU A 79 -16.12 -16.50 -17.73
CA LEU A 79 -15.78 -16.97 -16.40
C LEU A 79 -15.50 -15.76 -15.51
N THR A 80 -16.24 -15.64 -14.41
CA THR A 80 -16.03 -14.59 -13.39
C THR A 80 -15.54 -15.25 -12.12
N LEU A 81 -14.45 -14.70 -11.57
CA LEU A 81 -13.76 -15.22 -10.39
C LEU A 81 -13.76 -14.20 -9.27
N SER A 82 -13.63 -14.67 -8.04
CA SER A 82 -13.28 -13.83 -6.90
C SER A 82 -12.05 -14.39 -6.19
N PHE A 83 -11.31 -13.48 -5.57
CA PHE A 83 -10.12 -13.78 -4.77
C PHE A 83 -10.20 -13.03 -3.45
N SER A 84 -9.80 -13.68 -2.38
CA SER A 84 -9.56 -13.04 -1.09
C SER A 84 -8.39 -13.68 -0.37
N SER A 85 -7.51 -12.86 0.24
CA SER A 85 -6.40 -13.35 1.04
C SER A 85 -6.12 -12.44 2.23
N LYS A 86 -5.78 -13.08 3.36
CA LYS A 86 -5.24 -12.41 4.55
C LYS A 86 -3.71 -12.26 4.50
N GLU A 87 -3.06 -12.94 3.55
CA GLU A 87 -1.64 -12.86 3.28
C GLU A 87 -1.43 -12.11 1.95
N ALA A 88 -2.04 -10.93 1.85
CA ALA A 88 -2.06 -10.12 0.64
C ALA A 88 -0.66 -9.70 0.18
N GLU A 89 0.28 -9.57 1.12
CA GLU A 89 1.69 -9.28 0.87
C GLU A 89 2.39 -10.30 -0.04
N LYS A 90 1.85 -11.52 -0.20
CA LYS A 90 2.41 -12.52 -1.11
C LYS A 90 2.07 -12.25 -2.58
N PHE A 91 1.11 -11.36 -2.84
CA PHE A 91 0.53 -11.14 -4.17
C PHE A 91 0.69 -9.71 -4.66
N ILE A 92 1.08 -8.78 -3.79
CA ILE A 92 1.28 -7.38 -4.14
C ILE A 92 2.69 -6.95 -3.73
N ASP A 93 3.34 -6.23 -4.62
CA ASP A 93 4.54 -5.47 -4.31
C ASP A 93 4.13 -4.00 -4.20
N CYS A 94 4.39 -3.39 -3.06
CA CYS A 94 4.12 -1.98 -2.80
C CYS A 94 5.40 -1.13 -2.84
N GLY A 95 6.53 -1.69 -3.27
CA GLY A 95 7.81 -0.99 -3.27
C GLY A 95 8.39 -0.80 -1.87
N ASP A 96 9.39 0.08 -1.78
CA ASP A 96 10.19 0.30 -0.59
C ASP A 96 9.94 1.70 0.01
N PHE A 97 10.28 1.82 1.29
CA PHE A 97 10.20 3.06 2.04
C PHE A 97 11.42 3.24 2.93
N GLU A 98 11.94 4.46 3.03
CA GLU A 98 13.03 4.80 3.94
C GLU A 98 12.77 6.11 4.70
N TYR A 99 13.03 6.15 5.99
CA TYR A 99 12.99 7.39 6.79
C TYR A 99 14.14 7.47 7.78
N THR A 100 14.50 8.70 8.15
CA THR A 100 15.42 9.00 9.26
C THR A 100 14.82 10.10 10.13
N LEU A 101 14.58 9.80 11.40
CA LEU A 101 14.04 10.76 12.36
C LEU A 101 15.16 11.65 12.90
N PHE A 102 15.07 12.95 12.64
CA PHE A 102 16.11 13.93 13.02
C PHE A 102 16.40 13.99 14.53
N PHE A 103 15.38 13.73 15.37
CA PHE A 103 15.50 13.89 16.82
C PHE A 103 15.96 12.63 17.56
N THR A 104 15.66 11.45 17.02
CA THR A 104 15.99 10.15 17.66
C THR A 104 17.12 9.41 16.95
N GLY A 105 17.43 9.78 15.70
CA GLY A 105 18.36 9.03 14.85
C GLY A 105 17.81 7.66 14.43
N GLU A 106 16.53 7.40 14.65
CA GLU A 106 15.88 6.17 14.23
C GLU A 106 15.77 6.14 12.70
N GLU A 107 16.11 4.99 12.13
CA GLU A 107 16.08 4.75 10.69
C GLU A 107 15.23 3.53 10.37
N PHE A 108 14.49 3.63 9.27
CA PHE A 108 13.81 2.51 8.64
C PHE A 108 14.21 2.45 7.18
N LYS A 109 14.43 1.23 6.69
CA LYS A 109 14.60 0.94 5.27
C LYS A 109 14.11 -0.47 5.01
N GLY A 110 13.10 -0.60 4.15
CA GLY A 110 12.51 -1.89 3.80
C GLY A 110 11.22 -1.72 3.02
N SER A 111 10.46 -2.79 2.90
CA SER A 111 9.22 -2.76 2.13
C SER A 111 8.22 -1.78 2.75
N TYR A 112 7.43 -1.14 1.89
CA TYR A 112 6.33 -0.28 2.33
C TYR A 112 5.32 -1.05 3.19
N ILE A 113 5.10 -2.34 2.90
CA ILE A 113 4.21 -3.20 3.67
C ILE A 113 4.71 -3.37 5.11
N ASP A 114 6.01 -3.58 5.30
CA ASP A 114 6.60 -3.72 6.64
C ASP A 114 6.49 -2.42 7.43
N TYR A 115 6.73 -1.28 6.77
CA TYR A 115 6.51 0.03 7.37
C TYR A 115 5.05 0.20 7.84
N ALA A 116 4.08 -0.11 6.98
CA ALA A 116 2.67 0.02 7.31
C ALA A 116 2.24 -0.91 8.45
N LYS A 117 2.69 -2.17 8.44
CA LYS A 117 2.37 -3.16 9.48
C LYS A 117 3.01 -2.82 10.83
N SER A 118 4.29 -2.47 10.84
CA SER A 118 5.04 -2.24 12.08
C SER A 118 4.84 -0.82 12.64
N GLY A 119 4.88 0.20 11.79
CA GLY A 119 4.81 1.60 12.19
C GLY A 119 3.40 2.13 12.35
N LEU A 120 2.44 1.65 11.54
CA LEU A 120 1.06 2.13 11.55
C LEU A 120 0.05 1.10 12.07
N LEU A 121 0.51 -0.11 12.44
CA LEU A 121 -0.34 -1.24 12.84
C LEU A 121 -1.41 -1.57 11.78
N ALA A 122 -1.08 -1.34 10.51
CA ALA A 122 -1.99 -1.60 9.40
C ALA A 122 -2.16 -3.11 9.16
N VAL A 123 -3.39 -3.50 8.79
CA VAL A 123 -3.70 -4.86 8.33
C VAL A 123 -3.98 -4.80 6.84
N LEU A 124 -3.27 -5.62 6.08
CA LEU A 124 -3.43 -5.70 4.63
C LEU A 124 -4.40 -6.84 4.29
N GLU A 125 -5.49 -6.52 3.61
CA GLU A 125 -6.47 -7.49 3.12
C GLU A 125 -6.62 -7.34 1.60
N ALA A 126 -6.52 -8.44 0.87
CA ALA A 126 -6.76 -8.46 -0.57
C ALA A 126 -8.16 -8.99 -0.86
N LYS A 127 -8.91 -8.27 -1.69
CA LYS A 127 -10.16 -8.75 -2.29
C LYS A 127 -10.26 -8.25 -3.71
N MET A 128 -10.53 -9.14 -4.65
CA MET A 128 -10.69 -8.80 -6.06
C MET A 128 -11.81 -9.63 -6.70
N ASN A 129 -12.60 -9.00 -7.56
CA ASN A 129 -13.54 -9.68 -8.46
C ASN A 129 -13.00 -9.50 -9.88
N ILE A 130 -12.89 -10.59 -10.62
CA ILE A 130 -12.27 -10.69 -11.95
C ILE A 130 -13.32 -11.19 -12.93
#